data_AF-A0A6A6X5J7-F1
#
_entry.id   AF-A0A6A6X5J7-F1
#
_cell.length_a   1.000
_cell.length_b   1.000
_cell.length_c   1.000
_cell.angle_alpha   90.00
_cell.angle_beta   90.00
_cell.angle_gamma   90.00
#
_symmetry.space_group_name_H-M   'P 1'
#
loop_
_entity.id
_entity.type
_entity.pdbx_description
1 polymer ?
#
loop_
_entity_poly.entity_id
_entity_poly.type
_entity_poly.pdbx_seq_one_letter_code
_entity_poly.pdbx_strand_id
1 'polypeptide(L)'
;MDEYAMVSCRGLCQKLHATLPQELRDKVYEQVLGMANIQVSEKNGRGIVRDRVPCGVGIPDYLSLLHYWDPAWVGLNFLKELARDWYRVTTFDFNYRTNLIPRFLDENIWGQGLRPRELVSKVKIHVPAIRLRSPKTLEELENLFGFKNRVNLHIDISSAWFVEWGEHERLFPKSTWRALEKAMEVILPIFPVLNRFLDAGFRLSVWLNSLCDITPHNAKFSSEKCLKVV
;
A
#
# COMPACT_ATOMS: atom_id res chain seq x y z
N MET A 1 5.74 39.30 3.10
CA MET A 1 5.43 38.51 4.31
C MET A 1 6.03 37.11 4.23
N ASP A 2 6.05 36.49 3.05
CA ASP A 2 6.55 35.11 2.86
C ASP A 2 8.03 34.92 3.16
N GLU A 3 8.89 35.92 2.91
CA GLU A 3 10.33 35.81 3.17
C GLU A 3 10.66 35.59 4.65
N TYR A 4 9.99 36.31 5.56
CA TYR A 4 10.17 36.11 7.00
C TYR A 4 9.71 34.71 7.44
N ALA A 5 8.57 34.25 6.93
CA ALA A 5 8.05 32.92 7.23
C ALA A 5 9.00 31.81 6.72
N MET A 6 9.56 31.98 5.52
CA MET A 6 10.54 31.06 4.93
C MET A 6 11.82 31.00 5.77
N VAL A 7 12.39 32.14 6.14
CA VAL A 7 13.59 32.21 7.00
C VAL A 7 13.33 31.58 8.37
N SER A 8 12.17 31.87 8.97
CA SER A 8 11.77 31.29 10.26
C SER A 8 11.59 29.78 10.18
N CYS A 9 10.91 29.28 9.15
CA CYS A 9 10.71 27.85 8.91
C CYS A 9 12.04 27.12 8.75
N ARG A 10 12.94 27.66 7.94
CA ARG A 10 14.27 27.11 7.72
C ARG A 10 15.08 27.06 9.00
N GLY A 11 15.06 28.14 9.78
CA GLY A 11 15.72 28.20 11.08
C GLY A 11 15.20 27.15 12.06
N LEU A 12 13.89 26.89 12.06
CA LEU A 12 13.28 25.84 12.87
C LEU A 12 13.74 24.44 12.42
N CYS A 13 13.68 24.14 11.12
CA CYS A 13 14.12 22.84 10.57
C CYS A 13 15.60 22.57 10.86
N GLN A 14 16.46 23.58 10.74
CA GLN A 14 17.88 23.49 11.09
C GLN A 14 18.09 23.22 12.58
N LYS A 15 17.37 23.93 13.46
CA LYS A 15 17.44 23.68 14.91
C LYS A 15 16.94 22.29 15.27
N LEU A 16 15.87 21.82 14.63
CA LEU A 16 15.34 20.48 14.82
C LEU A 16 16.40 19.42 14.46
N HIS A 17 17.07 19.56 13.32
CA HIS A 17 18.18 18.68 12.90
C HIS A 17 19.39 18.74 13.84
N ALA A 18 19.74 19.92 14.34
CA ALA A 18 20.90 20.11 15.21
C ALA A 18 20.65 19.64 16.65
N THR A 19 19.40 19.65 17.12
CA THR A 19 19.07 19.41 18.53
C THR A 19 18.52 18.01 18.77
N LEU A 20 17.71 17.49 17.84
CA LEU A 20 17.06 16.20 18.04
C LEU A 20 17.86 15.07 17.39
N PRO A 21 18.09 13.94 18.09
CA PRO A 21 18.59 12.73 17.47
C PRO A 21 17.57 12.19 16.46
N GLN A 22 18.05 11.36 15.53
CA GLN A 22 17.26 10.91 14.38
C GLN A 22 15.95 10.23 14.81
N GLU A 23 15.98 9.41 15.86
CA GLU A 23 14.81 8.67 16.35
C GLU A 23 13.68 9.58 16.83
N LEU A 24 14.02 10.75 17.39
CA LEU A 24 13.01 11.75 17.77
C LEU A 24 12.50 12.54 16.57
N ARG A 25 13.34 12.76 15.54
CA ARG A 25 12.90 13.38 14.28
C ARG A 25 11.92 12.48 13.54
N ASP A 26 12.21 11.19 13.45
CA ASP A 26 11.32 10.21 12.82
C ASP A 26 9.91 10.23 13.47
N LYS A 27 9.82 10.37 14.80
CA LYS A 27 8.54 10.54 15.51
C LYS A 27 7.83 11.85 15.17
N VAL A 28 8.56 12.96 15.05
CA VAL A 28 7.99 14.24 14.63
C VAL A 28 7.46 14.13 13.20
N TYR A 29 8.22 13.51 12.29
CA TYR A 29 7.82 13.27 10.91
C TYR A 29 6.57 12.40 10.83
N GLU A 30 6.47 11.33 11.63
CA GLU A 30 5.26 10.51 11.69
C GLU A 30 4.02 11.34 12.08
N GLN A 31 4.15 12.28 13.02
CA GLN A 31 3.04 13.17 13.40
C GLN A 31 2.70 14.20 12.32
N VAL A 32 3.71 14.75 11.64
CA VAL A 32 3.52 15.75 10.56
C VAL A 32 2.87 15.12 9.34
N LEU A 33 3.31 13.91 8.97
CA LEU A 33 2.86 13.21 7.78
C LEU A 33 1.49 12.55 7.98
N GLY A 34 1.19 12.12 9.22
CA GLY A 34 0.00 11.34 9.53
C GLY A 34 -0.01 9.96 8.87
N MET A 35 -1.07 9.21 9.15
CA MET A 35 -1.33 7.96 8.44
C MET A 35 -2.07 8.27 7.13
N ALA A 36 -1.34 8.31 6.03
CA ALA A 36 -1.92 8.43 4.70
C ALA A 36 -2.13 7.05 4.05
N ASN A 37 -3.30 6.87 3.43
CA ASN A 37 -3.54 5.79 2.48
C ASN A 37 -3.62 6.41 1.08
N ILE A 38 -2.62 6.12 0.26
CA ILE A 38 -2.43 6.73 -1.04
C ILE A 38 -2.73 5.72 -2.12
N GLN A 39 -3.67 6.06 -3.00
CA GLN A 39 -3.94 5.23 -4.17
C GLN A 39 -2.91 5.52 -5.27
N VAL A 40 -2.18 4.51 -5.70
CA VAL A 40 -1.28 4.59 -6.84
C VAL A 40 -2.07 4.44 -8.14
N SER A 41 -1.97 5.41 -9.03
CA SER A 41 -2.74 5.42 -10.28
C SER A 41 -1.91 5.82 -11.49
N GLU A 42 -2.44 5.58 -12.69
CA GLU A 42 -1.85 6.13 -13.91
C GLU A 42 -2.12 7.63 -14.00
N LYS A 43 -1.16 8.36 -14.58
CA LYS A 43 -1.19 9.82 -14.80
C LYS A 43 -2.47 10.36 -15.45
N ASN A 44 -3.16 9.55 -16.26
CA ASN A 44 -4.32 9.99 -17.05
C ASN A 44 -5.65 9.42 -16.53
N GLY A 45 -5.68 8.87 -15.30
CA GLY A 45 -6.90 8.35 -14.70
C GLY A 45 -7.91 9.47 -14.47
N ARG A 46 -8.85 9.67 -15.41
CA ARG A 46 -9.97 10.61 -15.29
C ARG A 46 -10.81 10.25 -14.05
N GLY A 47 -10.54 10.91 -12.94
CA GLY A 47 -11.28 10.72 -11.70
C GLY A 47 -10.73 11.63 -10.61
N ILE A 48 -11.60 12.48 -10.07
CA ILE A 48 -11.31 13.37 -8.94
C ILE A 48 -11.19 12.48 -7.70
N VAL A 49 -9.98 12.06 -7.34
CA VAL A 49 -9.70 11.45 -6.04
C VAL A 49 -8.53 12.21 -5.44
N ARG A 50 -8.75 12.76 -4.25
CA ARG A 50 -7.87 13.76 -3.61
C ARG A 50 -6.53 13.21 -3.15
N ASP A 51 -6.36 11.89 -3.10
CA ASP A 51 -5.16 11.23 -2.56
C ASP A 51 -4.55 10.22 -3.55
N ARG A 52 -4.39 10.62 -4.81
CA ARG A 52 -3.71 9.83 -5.83
C ARG A 52 -2.29 10.32 -6.04
N VAL A 53 -1.34 9.38 -6.04
CA VAL A 53 0.01 9.64 -6.53
C VAL A 53 0.12 9.01 -7.90
N PRO A 54 0.16 9.83 -8.96
CA PRO A 54 0.28 9.29 -10.30
C PRO A 54 1.69 8.76 -10.49
N CYS A 55 1.81 7.52 -10.98
CA CYS A 55 3.11 7.00 -11.39
C CYS A 55 3.73 7.93 -12.44
N GLY A 56 4.90 8.47 -12.12
CA GLY A 56 5.73 9.35 -12.96
C GLY A 56 5.24 10.79 -13.03
N VAL A 57 4.51 11.23 -12.01
CA VAL A 57 4.35 12.66 -11.71
C VAL A 57 5.19 12.96 -10.49
N GLY A 58 5.65 14.22 -10.36
CA GLY A 58 6.44 14.67 -9.22
C GLY A 58 5.65 14.63 -7.92
N ILE A 59 6.01 15.51 -6.98
CA ILE A 59 5.36 15.64 -5.68
C ILE A 59 3.84 15.74 -5.88
N PRO A 60 3.02 14.95 -5.15
CA PRO A 60 1.57 15.00 -5.24
C PRO A 60 1.05 16.43 -5.04
N ASP A 61 0.08 16.87 -5.83
CA ASP A 61 -0.37 18.28 -5.86
C ASP A 61 -0.80 18.80 -4.49
N TYR A 62 -1.39 17.95 -3.64
CA TYR A 62 -1.79 18.36 -2.29
C TYR A 62 -0.60 18.56 -1.34
N LEU A 63 0.53 17.87 -1.57
CA LEU A 63 1.77 18.05 -0.83
C LEU A 63 2.53 19.28 -1.32
N SER A 64 2.50 19.59 -2.62
CA SER A 64 3.22 20.76 -3.16
C SER A 64 2.69 22.10 -2.63
N LEU A 65 1.44 22.13 -2.14
CA LEU A 65 0.85 23.30 -1.49
C LEU A 65 1.38 23.54 -0.06
N LEU A 66 2.08 22.58 0.53
CA LEU A 66 2.55 22.67 1.91
C LEU A 66 4.02 23.05 1.92
N HIS A 67 4.34 24.17 2.55
CA HIS A 67 5.70 24.74 2.56
C HIS A 67 6.78 23.77 3.03
N TYR A 68 6.44 22.78 3.85
CA TYR A 68 7.41 21.81 4.35
C TYR A 68 7.87 20.76 3.31
N TRP A 69 7.28 20.75 2.11
CA TRP A 69 7.77 20.00 0.94
C TRP A 69 8.61 20.84 -0.03
N ASP A 70 8.72 22.15 0.21
CA ASP A 70 9.54 23.03 -0.60
C ASP A 70 10.96 23.13 -0.01
N PRO A 71 12.02 22.71 -0.75
CA PRO A 71 13.39 22.79 -0.26
C PRO A 71 13.86 24.22 0.03
N ALA A 72 13.25 25.26 -0.55
CA ALA A 72 13.56 26.65 -0.23
C ALA A 72 13.18 27.00 1.22
N TRP A 73 12.11 26.39 1.75
CA TRP A 73 11.59 26.63 3.09
C TRP A 73 12.28 25.78 4.16
N VAL A 74 12.50 24.50 3.90
CA VAL A 74 12.99 23.57 4.95
C VAL A 74 14.45 23.13 4.74
N GLY A 75 15.00 23.34 3.54
CA GLY A 75 16.30 22.83 3.15
C GLY A 75 16.28 21.36 2.70
N LEU A 76 17.26 20.99 1.88
CA LEU A 76 17.32 19.66 1.24
C LEU A 76 17.45 18.50 2.22
N ASN A 77 18.22 18.66 3.30
CA ASN A 77 18.42 17.59 4.28
C ASN A 77 17.12 17.24 5.00
N PHE A 78 16.36 18.25 5.43
CA PHE A 78 15.06 18.06 6.07
C PHE A 78 14.07 17.41 5.10
N LEU A 79 13.98 17.93 3.87
CA LEU A 79 13.10 17.38 2.84
C LEU A 79 13.42 15.91 2.54
N LYS A 80 14.70 15.55 2.46
CA LYS A 80 15.14 14.18 2.19
C LYS A 80 14.77 13.21 3.31
N GLU A 81 14.92 13.62 4.57
CA GLU A 81 14.48 12.81 5.72
C GLU A 81 12.96 12.68 5.75
N LEU A 82 12.22 13.78 5.56
CA LEU A 82 10.77 13.78 5.53
C LEU A 82 10.21 12.88 4.40
N ALA A 83 10.77 12.98 3.20
CA ALA A 83 10.37 12.15 2.05
C ALA A 83 10.67 10.66 2.28
N ARG A 84 11.79 10.35 2.97
CA ARG A 84 12.11 8.97 3.37
C ARG A 84 11.03 8.42 4.31
N ASP A 85 10.64 9.19 5.31
CA ASP A 85 9.64 8.76 6.28
C ASP A 85 8.24 8.69 5.70
N TRP A 86 7.91 9.56 4.75
CA TRP A 86 6.67 9.45 3.99
C TRP A 86 6.53 8.09 3.31
N TYR A 87 7.56 7.57 2.66
CA TYR A 87 7.51 6.21 2.10
C TYR A 87 7.31 5.13 3.18
N ARG A 88 7.86 5.33 4.38
CA ARG A 88 7.77 4.36 5.47
C ARG A 88 6.39 4.34 6.12
N VAL A 89 5.82 5.50 6.40
CA VAL A 89 4.56 5.60 7.16
C VAL A 89 3.32 5.46 6.29
N THR A 90 3.40 5.83 5.02
CA THR A 90 2.29 5.80 4.05
C THR A 90 1.99 4.38 3.61
N THR A 91 0.69 4.07 3.53
CA THR A 91 0.20 2.86 2.85
C THR A 91 -0.03 3.17 1.37
N PHE A 92 0.65 2.44 0.48
CA PHE A 92 0.45 2.56 -0.97
C PHE A 92 -0.53 1.51 -1.46
N ASP A 93 -1.72 1.96 -1.88
CA ASP A 93 -2.80 1.14 -2.40
C ASP A 93 -2.75 1.08 -3.93
N PHE A 94 -2.35 -0.07 -4.47
CA PHE A 94 -2.32 -0.30 -5.92
C PHE A 94 -3.68 -0.75 -6.48
N ASN A 95 -4.68 -0.94 -5.61
CA ASN A 95 -5.96 -1.53 -5.94
C ASN A 95 -5.74 -2.82 -6.76
N TYR A 96 -6.36 -2.97 -7.94
CA TYR A 96 -6.15 -4.11 -8.84
C TYR A 96 -5.05 -3.89 -9.90
N ARG A 97 -4.24 -2.81 -9.78
CA ARG A 97 -3.26 -2.36 -10.80
C ARG A 97 -1.83 -2.74 -10.44
N THR A 98 -1.60 -4.04 -10.23
CA THR A 98 -0.29 -4.64 -9.94
C THR A 98 0.76 -4.38 -11.03
N ASN A 99 0.33 -4.13 -12.27
CA ASN A 99 1.20 -3.72 -13.38
C ASN A 99 1.90 -2.37 -13.16
N LEU A 100 1.45 -1.54 -12.23
CA LEU A 100 2.11 -0.27 -11.89
C LEU A 100 3.28 -0.42 -10.92
N ILE A 101 3.38 -1.56 -10.24
CA ILE A 101 4.39 -1.80 -9.20
C ILE A 101 5.82 -1.66 -9.77
N PRO A 102 6.21 -2.32 -10.88
CA PRO A 102 7.59 -2.22 -11.38
C PRO A 102 8.01 -0.78 -11.66
N ARG A 103 7.10 0.01 -12.23
CA ARG A 103 7.33 1.43 -12.52
C ARG A 103 7.49 2.23 -11.23
N PHE A 104 6.56 2.07 -10.28
CA PHE A 104 6.62 2.76 -8.99
C PHE A 104 7.91 2.46 -8.21
N LEU A 105 8.41 1.22 -8.26
CA LEU A 105 9.63 0.82 -7.54
C LEU A 105 10.89 1.61 -7.94
N ASP A 106 10.91 2.16 -9.16
CA ASP A 106 12.03 2.89 -9.74
C ASP A 106 11.80 4.41 -9.84
N GLU A 107 10.66 4.90 -9.36
CA GLU A 107 10.33 6.31 -9.41
C GLU A 107 11.08 7.13 -8.34
N ASN A 108 11.81 8.16 -8.80
CA ASN A 108 12.47 9.14 -7.93
C ASN A 108 11.66 10.44 -7.89
N ILE A 109 10.42 10.38 -7.39
CA ILE A 109 9.47 11.51 -7.42
C ILE A 109 9.98 12.78 -6.71
N TRP A 110 10.91 12.62 -5.76
CA TRP A 110 11.50 13.71 -4.98
C TRP A 110 12.78 14.27 -5.61
N GLY A 111 13.35 13.62 -6.63
CA GLY A 111 14.64 14.03 -7.21
C GLY A 111 15.83 13.86 -6.26
N GLN A 112 15.66 13.23 -5.08
CA GLN A 112 16.69 13.13 -4.03
C GLN A 112 17.44 11.77 -4.03
N GLY A 113 17.25 10.97 -5.09
CA GLY A 113 17.84 9.63 -5.21
C GLY A 113 17.20 8.60 -4.28
N LEU A 114 16.01 8.88 -3.78
CA LEU A 114 15.24 7.95 -2.94
C LEU A 114 14.60 6.88 -3.84
N ARG A 115 14.73 5.62 -3.45
CA ARG A 115 14.21 4.47 -4.19
C ARG A 115 13.05 3.85 -3.42
N PRO A 116 11.80 3.88 -3.94
CA PRO A 116 10.63 3.33 -3.25
C PRO A 116 10.80 1.86 -2.85
N ARG A 117 11.45 1.06 -3.71
CA ARG A 117 11.79 -0.35 -3.43
C ARG A 117 12.54 -0.60 -2.13
N GLU A 118 13.26 0.41 -1.62
CA GLU A 118 14.08 0.34 -0.40
C GLU A 118 13.45 1.04 0.80
N LEU A 119 12.32 1.72 0.64
CA LEU A 119 11.77 2.61 1.67
C LEU A 119 10.33 2.26 2.05
N VAL A 120 9.55 1.76 1.08
CA VAL A 120 8.14 1.42 1.31
C VAL A 120 8.03 0.28 2.32
N SER A 121 7.14 0.48 3.30
CA SER A 121 6.91 -0.51 4.36
C SER A 121 5.48 -1.00 4.46
N LYS A 122 4.52 -0.35 3.78
CA LYS A 122 3.10 -0.70 3.81
C LYS A 122 2.53 -0.67 2.40
N VAL A 123 2.02 -1.80 1.94
CA VAL A 123 1.41 -1.95 0.61
C VAL A 123 0.03 -2.57 0.77
N LYS A 124 -0.95 -1.98 0.08
CA LYS A 124 -2.31 -2.52 -0.03
C LYS A 124 -2.61 -2.86 -1.48
N ILE A 125 -3.22 -4.02 -1.69
CA ILE A 125 -3.71 -4.45 -3.00
C ILE A 125 -5.12 -4.96 -2.82
N HIS A 126 -5.98 -4.62 -3.77
CA HIS A 126 -7.32 -5.14 -3.86
C HIS A 126 -7.44 -6.01 -5.12
N VAL A 127 -7.71 -7.30 -4.95
CA VAL A 127 -7.78 -8.28 -6.04
C VAL A 127 -9.19 -8.85 -6.12
N PRO A 128 -9.96 -8.52 -7.18
CA PRO A 128 -11.23 -9.20 -7.41
C PRO A 128 -10.99 -10.71 -7.54
N ALA A 129 -11.75 -11.52 -6.80
CA ALA A 129 -11.56 -12.97 -6.75
C ALA A 129 -11.51 -13.60 -8.14
N ILE A 130 -12.38 -13.15 -9.07
CA ILE A 130 -12.40 -13.63 -10.46
C ILE A 130 -11.04 -13.53 -11.16
N ARG A 131 -10.21 -12.51 -10.83
CA ARG A 131 -8.89 -12.33 -11.45
C ARG A 131 -7.87 -13.37 -10.98
N LEU A 132 -8.07 -14.00 -9.82
CA LEU A 132 -7.17 -15.04 -9.30
C LEU A 132 -7.14 -16.31 -10.15
N ARG A 133 -8.14 -16.51 -11.01
CA ARG A 133 -8.15 -17.60 -11.99
C ARG A 133 -7.16 -17.38 -13.15
N SER A 134 -6.70 -16.14 -13.34
CA SER A 134 -5.80 -15.79 -14.43
C SER A 134 -4.34 -15.97 -13.99
N PRO A 135 -3.55 -16.83 -14.65
CA PRO A 135 -2.12 -16.98 -14.36
C PRO A 135 -1.37 -15.63 -14.43
N LYS A 136 -1.73 -14.79 -15.40
CA LYS A 136 -1.18 -13.44 -15.55
C LYS A 136 -1.37 -12.58 -14.29
N THR A 137 -2.51 -12.66 -13.61
CA THR A 137 -2.72 -11.88 -12.38
C THR A 137 -1.80 -12.38 -11.26
N LEU A 138 -1.57 -13.70 -11.18
CA LEU A 138 -0.65 -14.28 -10.20
C LEU A 138 0.81 -13.89 -10.48
N GLU A 139 1.21 -13.88 -11.76
CA GLU A 139 2.52 -13.36 -12.21
C GLU A 139 2.67 -11.86 -11.89
N GLU A 140 1.63 -11.06 -12.14
CA GLU A 140 1.67 -9.63 -11.84
C GLU A 140 1.80 -9.34 -10.33
N LEU A 141 1.25 -10.20 -9.47
CA LEU A 141 1.44 -10.10 -8.02
C LEU A 141 2.91 -10.31 -7.64
N GLU A 142 3.68 -11.11 -8.38
CA GLU A 142 5.11 -11.32 -8.10
C GLU A 142 5.95 -10.06 -8.24
N ASN A 143 5.45 -9.02 -8.93
CA ASN A 143 6.12 -7.71 -8.95
C ASN A 143 6.32 -7.12 -7.55
N LEU A 144 5.54 -7.56 -6.55
CA LEU A 144 5.71 -7.20 -5.15
C LEU A 144 7.03 -7.68 -4.55
N PHE A 145 7.66 -8.74 -5.09
CA PHE A 145 9.00 -9.15 -4.66
C PHE A 145 10.08 -8.12 -4.97
N GLY A 146 9.77 -7.10 -5.78
CA GLY A 146 10.69 -5.98 -6.02
C GLY A 146 10.89 -5.08 -4.80
N PHE A 147 10.03 -5.15 -3.77
CA PHE A 147 10.25 -4.49 -2.48
C PHE A 147 11.28 -5.26 -1.65
N LYS A 148 12.33 -4.57 -1.15
CA LYS A 148 13.45 -5.21 -0.44
C LYS A 148 13.26 -5.34 1.07
N ASN A 149 12.46 -4.47 1.67
CA ASN A 149 12.27 -4.46 3.13
C ASN A 149 11.17 -5.43 3.56
N ARG A 150 11.07 -5.68 4.87
CA ARG A 150 9.93 -6.39 5.47
C ARG A 150 8.65 -5.56 5.31
N VAL A 151 8.00 -5.67 4.15
CA VAL A 151 6.77 -4.96 3.82
C VAL A 151 5.59 -5.61 4.56
N ASN A 152 4.75 -4.76 5.16
CA ASN A 152 3.41 -5.11 5.57
C ASN A 152 2.51 -5.10 4.34
N LEU A 153 2.22 -6.28 3.81
CA LEU A 153 1.41 -6.48 2.62
C LEU A 153 -0.02 -6.85 3.04
N HIS A 154 -0.96 -5.99 2.70
CA HIS A 154 -2.39 -6.23 2.90
C HIS A 154 -3.03 -6.55 1.55
N ILE A 155 -3.59 -7.75 1.42
CA ILE A 155 -4.31 -8.19 0.22
C ILE A 155 -5.78 -8.32 0.57
N ASP A 156 -6.59 -7.45 -0.02
CA ASP A 156 -8.04 -7.51 0.06
C ASP A 156 -8.56 -8.25 -1.18
N ILE A 157 -9.15 -9.43 -0.97
CA ILE A 157 -9.78 -10.21 -2.03
C ILE A 157 -11.27 -9.95 -1.96
N SER A 158 -11.79 -9.19 -2.93
CA SER A 158 -13.23 -8.97 -3.03
C SER A 158 -13.90 -10.03 -3.87
N SER A 159 -14.94 -10.61 -3.27
CA SER A 159 -15.93 -11.40 -3.98
C SER A 159 -16.95 -10.44 -4.61
N ALA A 160 -16.58 -9.77 -5.71
CA ALA A 160 -17.54 -9.04 -6.53
C ALA A 160 -18.75 -9.91 -6.97
N TRP A 161 -18.63 -11.23 -6.83
CA TRP A 161 -19.71 -12.19 -6.90
C TRP A 161 -20.90 -11.89 -5.99
N PHE A 162 -20.79 -11.31 -4.78
CA PHE A 162 -21.97 -11.20 -3.91
C PHE A 162 -22.96 -10.12 -4.32
N VAL A 163 -22.53 -9.11 -5.10
CA VAL A 163 -23.41 -8.00 -5.48
C VAL A 163 -24.44 -8.43 -6.53
N GLU A 164 -24.08 -9.33 -7.46
CA GLU A 164 -25.05 -9.94 -8.40
C GLU A 164 -26.00 -10.93 -7.71
N TRP A 165 -25.68 -11.40 -6.50
CA TRP A 165 -26.49 -12.36 -5.76
C TRP A 165 -27.30 -11.69 -4.63
N GLY A 166 -27.16 -10.37 -4.46
CA GLY A 166 -27.84 -9.57 -3.43
C GLY A 166 -29.35 -9.45 -3.59
N GLU A 167 -29.90 -9.70 -4.78
CA GLU A 167 -31.36 -9.87 -4.93
C GLU A 167 -31.84 -11.29 -4.52
N HIS A 168 -30.91 -12.23 -4.28
CA HIS A 168 -31.18 -13.60 -3.85
C HIS A 168 -30.76 -13.89 -2.40
N GLU A 169 -30.36 -12.89 -1.61
CA GLU A 169 -30.00 -13.06 -0.18
C GLU A 169 -31.15 -13.64 0.68
N ARG A 170 -32.40 -13.58 0.22
CA ARG A 170 -33.54 -14.23 0.89
C ARG A 170 -33.68 -15.73 0.61
N LEU A 171 -32.81 -16.32 -0.22
CA LEU A 171 -32.98 -17.67 -0.77
C LEU A 171 -31.79 -18.63 -0.56
N PHE A 172 -30.88 -18.36 0.39
CA PHE A 172 -29.82 -19.31 0.73
C PHE A 172 -30.06 -20.08 2.04
N PRO A 173 -30.98 -21.07 2.07
CA PRO A 173 -31.05 -22.04 3.14
C PRO A 173 -29.93 -23.08 2.95
N LYS A 174 -29.07 -23.28 3.96
CA LYS A 174 -28.21 -24.47 4.21
C LYS A 174 -27.30 -25.00 3.08
N SER A 175 -27.24 -24.40 1.89
CA SER A 175 -26.34 -24.77 0.79
C SER A 175 -25.02 -23.98 0.79
N THR A 176 -24.67 -23.38 1.93
CA THR A 176 -23.46 -22.59 2.16
C THR A 176 -22.17 -23.32 1.79
N TRP A 177 -22.14 -24.65 1.90
CA TRP A 177 -20.96 -25.44 1.57
C TRP A 177 -20.58 -25.39 0.09
N ARG A 178 -21.55 -25.48 -0.84
CA ARG A 178 -21.25 -25.40 -2.29
C ARG A 178 -20.76 -24.01 -2.71
N ALA A 179 -21.27 -22.97 -2.06
CA ALA A 179 -20.80 -21.61 -2.28
C ALA A 179 -19.36 -21.43 -1.77
N LEU A 180 -19.06 -22.00 -0.60
CA LEU A 180 -17.72 -22.02 -0.02
C LEU A 180 -16.74 -22.83 -0.90
N GLU A 181 -17.12 -24.01 -1.38
CA GLU A 181 -16.31 -24.81 -2.31
C GLU A 181 -15.95 -24.01 -3.57
N LYS A 182 -16.94 -23.37 -4.20
CA LYS A 182 -16.69 -22.50 -5.37
C LYS A 182 -15.83 -21.28 -5.04
N ALA A 183 -16.00 -20.67 -3.87
CA ALA A 183 -15.15 -19.58 -3.42
C ALA A 183 -13.70 -20.04 -3.22
N MET A 184 -13.52 -21.22 -2.61
CA MET A 184 -12.22 -21.84 -2.41
C MET A 184 -11.55 -22.18 -3.74
N GLU A 185 -12.25 -22.75 -4.72
CA GLU A 185 -11.71 -22.99 -6.07
C GLU A 185 -11.12 -21.73 -6.71
N VAL A 186 -11.69 -20.56 -6.42
CA VAL A 186 -11.21 -19.27 -6.94
C VAL A 186 -10.02 -18.73 -6.14
N ILE A 187 -9.99 -18.96 -4.84
CA ILE A 187 -8.96 -18.41 -3.94
C ILE A 187 -7.71 -19.30 -3.93
N LEU A 188 -7.84 -20.63 -3.97
CA LEU A 188 -6.73 -21.58 -3.88
C LEU A 188 -5.54 -21.26 -4.79
N PRO A 189 -5.71 -20.81 -6.06
CA PRO A 189 -4.60 -20.45 -6.92
C PRO A 189 -3.64 -19.38 -6.37
N ILE A 190 -4.08 -18.50 -5.45
CA ILE A 190 -3.20 -17.47 -4.88
C ILE A 190 -2.28 -18.02 -3.78
N PHE A 191 -2.63 -19.14 -3.12
CA PHE A 191 -1.90 -19.64 -1.94
C PHE A 191 -0.41 -19.91 -2.18
N PRO A 192 0.02 -20.48 -3.32
CA PRO A 192 1.44 -20.59 -3.63
C PRO A 192 2.17 -19.25 -3.62
N VAL A 193 1.55 -18.19 -4.16
CA VAL A 193 2.11 -16.83 -4.18
C VAL A 193 2.19 -16.27 -2.76
N LEU A 194 1.12 -16.42 -1.97
CA LEU A 194 1.08 -15.98 -0.57
C LEU A 194 2.16 -16.64 0.29
N ASN A 195 2.35 -17.95 0.12
CA ASN A 195 3.40 -18.68 0.82
C ASN A 195 4.80 -18.20 0.42
N ARG A 196 5.03 -17.89 -0.87
CA ARG A 196 6.29 -17.27 -1.30
C ARG A 196 6.51 -15.89 -0.66
N PHE A 197 5.47 -15.07 -0.47
CA PHE A 197 5.61 -13.81 0.28
C PHE A 197 6.01 -14.04 1.74
N LEU A 198 5.39 -15.00 2.42
CA LEU A 198 5.77 -15.37 3.79
C LEU A 198 7.23 -15.85 3.85
N ASP A 199 7.62 -16.74 2.93
CA ASP A 199 9.00 -17.27 2.84
C ASP A 199 10.02 -16.16 2.56
N ALA A 200 9.63 -15.13 1.79
CA ALA A 200 10.45 -13.94 1.54
C ALA A 200 10.46 -12.92 2.71
N GLY A 201 9.74 -13.19 3.80
CA GLY A 201 9.74 -12.35 5.01
C GLY A 201 8.74 -11.18 5.00
N PHE A 202 7.76 -11.20 4.10
CA PHE A 202 6.64 -10.24 4.13
C PHE A 202 5.75 -10.49 5.35
N ARG A 203 5.22 -9.41 5.91
CA ARG A 203 4.14 -9.47 6.92
C ARG A 203 2.81 -9.40 6.18
N LEU A 204 2.18 -10.55 5.99
CA LEU A 204 1.01 -10.67 5.13
C LEU A 204 -0.28 -10.63 5.96
N SER A 205 -1.25 -9.85 5.50
CA SER A 205 -2.65 -9.86 5.96
C SER A 205 -3.55 -10.09 4.75
N VAL A 206 -4.42 -11.10 4.79
CA VAL A 206 -5.35 -11.40 3.70
C VAL A 206 -6.77 -11.27 4.20
N TRP A 207 -7.54 -10.43 3.53
CA TRP A 207 -8.93 -10.15 3.87
C TRP A 207 -9.81 -10.72 2.76
N LEU A 208 -10.78 -11.55 3.13
CA LEU A 208 -11.79 -12.06 2.19
C LEU A 208 -13.09 -11.31 2.46
N ASN A 209 -13.31 -10.22 1.73
CA ASN A 209 -14.54 -9.45 1.85
C ASN A 209 -15.75 -10.39 1.65
N SER A 210 -16.69 -10.39 2.60
CA SER A 210 -17.90 -11.24 2.74
C SER A 210 -17.80 -12.60 3.46
N LEU A 211 -16.60 -13.12 3.80
CA LEU A 211 -16.51 -14.47 4.39
C LEU A 211 -15.75 -14.54 5.72
N CYS A 212 -14.59 -13.89 5.88
CA CYS A 212 -13.79 -13.88 7.13
C CYS A 212 -12.43 -13.18 6.96
N ASP A 213 -11.83 -12.73 8.06
CA ASP A 213 -10.41 -12.33 8.10
C ASP A 213 -9.50 -13.56 8.24
N ILE A 214 -8.48 -13.67 7.38
CA ILE A 214 -7.46 -14.73 7.46
C ILE A 214 -6.11 -14.07 7.74
N THR A 215 -5.77 -13.97 9.03
CA THR A 215 -4.43 -13.54 9.46
C THR A 215 -3.59 -14.76 9.84
N PRO A 216 -2.53 -15.09 9.08
CA PRO A 216 -1.63 -16.17 9.45
C PRO A 216 -0.78 -15.74 10.65
N HIS A 217 -1.10 -16.21 11.86
CA HIS A 217 -0.16 -16.17 12.97
C HIS A 217 0.95 -17.22 12.75
N ASN A 218 1.97 -16.86 11.98
CA ASN A 218 3.21 -17.65 11.76
C ASN A 218 3.04 -19.02 11.07
N ALA A 219 1.98 -19.23 10.29
CA ALA A 219 1.75 -20.50 9.61
C ALA A 219 1.46 -20.36 8.12
N LYS A 220 1.88 -21.37 7.33
CA LYS A 220 1.59 -21.45 5.89
C LYS A 220 0.08 -21.47 5.62
N PHE A 221 -0.33 -20.82 4.54
CA PHE A 221 -1.70 -20.92 4.03
C PHE A 221 -1.92 -22.33 3.48
N SER A 222 -2.96 -22.99 3.98
CA SER A 222 -3.47 -24.24 3.42
C SER A 222 -4.99 -24.16 3.28
N SER A 223 -5.51 -24.89 2.30
CA SER A 223 -6.95 -25.09 2.09
C SER A 223 -7.64 -25.55 3.37
N GLU A 224 -7.04 -26.52 4.05
CA GLU A 224 -7.55 -27.09 5.30
C GLU A 224 -7.64 -26.09 6.46
N LYS A 225 -6.74 -25.09 6.53
CA LYS A 225 -6.79 -24.07 7.57
C LYS A 225 -7.83 -23.00 7.29
N CYS A 226 -7.99 -22.62 6.03
CA CYS A 226 -9.05 -21.68 5.65
C CYS A 226 -10.44 -22.27 5.92
N LEU A 227 -10.62 -23.57 5.68
CA LEU A 227 -11.86 -24.29 5.98
C LEU A 227 -12.13 -24.51 7.48
N LYS A 228 -11.16 -24.28 8.37
CA LYS A 228 -11.34 -24.38 9.84
C LYS A 228 -11.69 -23.05 10.51
N VAL A 229 -11.52 -21.93 9.80
CA VAL A 229 -11.81 -20.57 10.28
C VAL A 229 -13.25 -20.13 9.92
N VAL A 230 -13.87 -20.81 8.95
CA VAL A 230 -15.28 -20.66 8.52
C VAL A 230 -16.13 -21.75 9.15
#